data_AF-A0ABC8A101-F1
#
_entry.id   AF-A0ABC8A101-F1
#
_cell.length_a   1.000
_cell.length_b   1.000
_cell.length_c   1.000
_cell.angle_alpha   90.00
_cell.angle_beta   90.00
_cell.angle_gamma   90.00
#
_symmetry.space_group_name_H-M   'P 1'
#
loop_
_entity.id
_entity.type
_entity.pdbx_description
1 polymer ?
#
loop_
_entity_poly.entity_id
_entity_poly.type
_entity_poly.pdbx_seq_one_letter_code
_entity_poly.pdbx_strand_id
1 'polypeptide(L)'
;MIINNVKLVLENEVVHGSLEVQDGEIRAFAESQSRLPEAMDGEGGWLLPGLIELHTDNLDKFFTPRPKVDWPAHSAMSSHDALMVASGITTVLDAVAIGDVRDGGDRLENLEKMINAIEETQKRGVNRAEHRLHLRCELPHHTTLPLFEKLAQLGLLDILSSDYYPASLLDAAFRVADDQSNRFTLPQAVRLVTKNPAQALNLQDRGVIGEGNRADLVLAHRKGNHIHIDHVWRQGKRVF
;
A
#
# COMPACT_ATOMS: atom_id res chain seq x y z
N MET A 1 17.31 0.90 14.00
CA MET A 1 16.84 2.23 13.57
C MET A 1 15.80 2.70 14.57
N ILE A 2 15.78 3.97 14.94
CA ILE A 2 14.74 4.53 15.82
C ILE A 2 14.08 5.70 15.09
N ILE A 3 12.75 5.71 15.06
CA ILE A 3 11.91 6.80 14.57
C ILE A 3 11.30 7.49 15.79
N ASN A 4 11.63 8.76 16.01
CA ASN A 4 11.27 9.53 17.18
C ASN A 4 10.23 10.61 16.84
N ASN A 5 9.55 11.14 17.85
CA ASN A 5 8.62 12.27 17.71
C ASN A 5 7.57 12.03 16.60
N VAL A 6 6.85 10.91 16.67
CA VAL A 6 5.82 10.52 15.69
C VAL A 6 4.49 10.18 16.36
N LYS A 7 3.40 10.42 15.65
CA LYS A 7 2.06 9.91 15.98
C LYS A 7 1.94 8.50 15.45
N LEU A 8 2.18 7.52 16.31
CA LEU A 8 2.05 6.10 16.01
C LEU A 8 0.57 5.77 15.83
N VAL A 9 0.18 5.36 14.62
CA VAL A 9 -1.15 4.82 14.36
C VAL A 9 -1.12 3.33 14.69
N LEU A 10 -1.41 3.03 15.97
CA LEU A 10 -1.53 1.67 16.47
C LEU A 10 -2.86 1.04 16.03
N GLU A 11 -3.10 -0.21 16.40
CA GLU A 11 -4.30 -0.93 15.97
C GLU A 11 -5.62 -0.22 16.34
N ASN A 12 -5.69 0.32 17.56
CA ASN A 12 -6.93 0.85 18.14
C ASN A 12 -6.85 2.32 18.54
N GLU A 13 -5.67 2.91 18.53
CA GLU A 13 -5.42 4.25 19.04
C GLU A 13 -4.26 4.95 18.32
N VAL A 14 -4.14 6.24 18.57
CA VAL A 14 -3.00 7.04 18.10
C VAL A 14 -2.27 7.58 19.31
N VAL A 15 -0.99 7.22 19.44
CA VAL A 15 -0.13 7.69 20.54
C VAL A 15 1.04 8.49 20.00
N HIS A 16 1.54 9.46 20.75
CA HIS A 16 2.72 10.23 20.37
C HIS A 16 3.95 9.63 21.06
N GLY A 17 4.99 9.32 20.29
CA GLY A 17 6.19 8.73 20.87
C GLY A 17 7.24 8.31 19.85
N SER A 18 7.83 7.14 20.07
CA SER A 18 8.94 6.61 19.28
C SER A 18 8.80 5.12 19.01
N LEU A 19 9.45 4.66 17.93
CA LEU A 19 9.44 3.27 17.48
C LEU A 19 10.87 2.81 17.17
N GLU A 20 11.23 1.64 17.68
CA GLU A 20 12.50 0.97 17.43
C GLU A 20 12.32 -0.18 16.44
N VAL A 21 13.19 -0.22 15.44
CA VAL A 21 13.29 -1.28 14.45
C VAL A 21 14.65 -1.96 14.55
N GLN A 22 14.63 -3.29 14.63
CA GLN A 22 15.83 -4.13 14.65
C GLN A 22 15.62 -5.31 13.71
N ASP A 23 16.62 -5.64 12.89
CA ASP A 23 16.62 -6.79 11.98
C ASP A 23 15.38 -6.88 11.05
N GLY A 24 14.82 -5.72 10.72
CA GLY A 24 13.65 -5.58 9.84
C GLY A 24 12.31 -5.79 10.51
N GLU A 25 12.28 -5.93 11.83
CA GLU A 25 11.10 -6.07 12.67
C GLU A 25 10.98 -4.90 13.65
N ILE A 26 9.76 -4.61 14.05
CA ILE A 26 9.46 -3.66 15.12
C ILE A 26 9.88 -4.32 16.43
N ARG A 27 10.89 -3.75 17.08
CA ARG A 27 11.44 -4.29 18.33
C ARG A 27 10.63 -3.83 19.53
N ALA A 28 10.31 -2.54 19.56
CA ALA A 28 9.59 -1.88 20.65
C ALA A 28 8.98 -0.56 20.15
N PHE A 29 7.97 -0.06 20.85
CA PHE A 29 7.50 1.32 20.73
C PHE A 29 7.19 1.88 22.12
N ALA A 30 7.23 3.19 22.26
CA ALA A 30 6.98 3.86 23.52
C ALA A 30 6.16 5.14 23.31
N GLU A 31 5.26 5.44 24.24
CA GLU A 31 4.51 6.72 24.33
C GLU A 31 5.38 7.85 24.89
N SER A 32 6.67 7.82 24.59
CA SER A 32 7.63 8.83 24.97
C SER A 32 8.65 8.98 23.86
N GLN A 33 9.26 10.17 23.79
CA GLN A 33 10.35 10.40 22.85
C GLN A 33 11.62 9.68 23.32
N SER A 34 12.32 9.06 22.37
CA SER A 34 13.65 8.51 22.61
C SER A 34 14.63 9.65 22.93
N ARG A 35 15.58 9.38 23.83
CA ARG A 35 16.69 10.29 24.18
C ARG A 35 17.98 9.94 23.43
N LEU A 36 17.95 8.93 22.57
CA LEU A 36 19.11 8.47 21.83
C LEU A 36 19.43 9.44 20.68
N PRO A 37 20.68 9.93 20.55
CA PRO A 37 21.05 10.91 19.53
C PRO A 37 20.90 10.41 18.08
N GLU A 38 21.06 9.11 17.84
CA GLU A 38 20.88 8.50 16.51
C GLU A 38 19.42 8.30 16.09
N ALA A 39 18.45 8.70 16.91
CA ALA A 39 17.04 8.57 16.55
C ALA A 39 16.64 9.61 15.49
N MET A 40 16.04 9.14 14.39
CA MET A 40 15.52 10.00 13.34
C MET A 40 14.28 10.75 13.84
N ASP A 41 14.26 12.07 13.74
CA ASP A 41 13.09 12.88 14.06
C ASP A 41 12.04 12.72 12.94
N GLY A 42 10.83 12.31 13.32
CA GLY A 42 9.67 12.23 12.43
C GLY A 42 8.80 13.48 12.42
N GLU A 43 9.22 14.55 13.10
CA GLU A 43 8.67 15.91 13.04
C GLU A 43 7.17 16.02 13.41
N GLY A 44 6.67 15.08 14.22
CA GLY A 44 5.27 15.02 14.64
C GLY A 44 4.32 14.41 13.61
N GLY A 45 4.86 13.82 12.54
CA GLY A 45 4.12 13.13 11.48
C GLY A 45 3.43 11.86 11.95
N TRP A 46 2.51 11.35 11.13
CA TRP A 46 1.87 10.06 11.36
C TRP A 46 2.78 8.94 10.88
N LEU A 47 3.10 8.00 11.77
CA LEU A 47 3.74 6.75 11.41
C LEU A 47 2.68 5.65 11.33
N LEU A 48 2.48 5.12 10.14
CA LEU A 48 1.47 4.11 9.82
C LEU A 48 2.14 2.77 9.46
N PRO A 49 1.44 1.63 9.61
CA PRO A 49 1.85 0.40 8.94
C PRO A 49 1.90 0.61 7.42
N GLY A 50 2.82 -0.09 6.74
CA GLY A 50 2.90 -0.13 5.29
C GLY A 50 1.57 -0.56 4.66
N LEU A 51 1.12 0.18 3.64
CA LEU A 51 -0.16 -0.10 2.99
C LEU A 51 -0.09 -1.40 2.19
N ILE A 52 -1.22 -2.09 2.10
CA ILE A 52 -1.40 -3.32 1.35
C ILE A 52 -2.48 -3.11 0.30
N GLU A 53 -2.08 -3.19 -0.97
CA GLU A 53 -2.98 -3.12 -2.12
C GLU A 53 -3.41 -4.53 -2.53
N LEU A 54 -4.71 -4.82 -2.52
CA LEU A 54 -5.24 -6.15 -2.88
C LEU A 54 -5.61 -6.30 -4.35
N HIS A 55 -5.80 -5.19 -5.07
CA HIS A 55 -6.18 -5.24 -6.47
C HIS A 55 -5.74 -3.98 -7.22
N THR A 56 -4.74 -4.11 -8.09
CA THR A 56 -4.40 -3.01 -9.00
C THR A 56 -4.11 -3.51 -10.41
N ASP A 57 -4.78 -2.95 -11.40
CA ASP A 57 -4.49 -3.21 -12.82
C ASP A 57 -3.52 -2.17 -13.42
N ASN A 58 -2.95 -1.32 -12.55
CA ASN A 58 -2.08 -0.23 -12.94
C ASN A 58 -0.79 -0.72 -13.63
N LEU A 59 -0.36 -1.95 -13.36
CA LEU A 59 0.82 -2.56 -13.97
C LEU A 59 0.74 -2.54 -15.51
N ASP A 60 -0.42 -2.85 -16.09
CA ASP A 60 -0.64 -2.92 -17.54
C ASP A 60 -0.29 -1.58 -18.21
N LYS A 61 -0.56 -0.46 -17.54
CA LYS A 61 -0.30 0.89 -18.06
C LYS A 61 1.20 1.19 -18.15
N PHE A 62 2.06 0.49 -17.42
CA PHE A 62 3.51 0.67 -17.57
C PHE A 62 4.08 -0.16 -18.71
N PHE A 63 3.47 -1.30 -19.01
CA PHE A 63 3.87 -2.15 -20.14
C PHE A 63 3.34 -1.60 -21.47
N THR A 64 2.11 -1.06 -21.45
CA THR A 64 1.46 -0.41 -22.59
C THR A 64 1.05 1.03 -22.24
N PRO A 65 2.01 1.98 -22.11
CA PRO A 65 1.74 3.34 -21.66
C PRO A 65 0.84 4.15 -22.61
N ARG A 66 0.75 3.71 -23.86
CA ARG A 66 -0.22 4.21 -24.82
C ARG A 66 -0.52 3.11 -25.86
N PRO A 67 -1.62 3.21 -26.61
CA PRO A 67 -1.97 2.21 -27.61
C PRO A 67 -0.81 1.93 -28.58
N LYS A 68 -0.55 0.64 -28.82
CA LYS A 68 0.49 0.13 -29.74
C LYS A 68 1.94 0.44 -29.34
N VAL A 69 2.19 0.80 -28.09
CA VAL A 69 3.55 0.95 -27.57
C VAL A 69 3.82 -0.16 -26.58
N ASP A 70 4.81 -0.99 -26.88
CA ASP A 70 5.32 -2.01 -25.98
C ASP A 70 6.60 -1.50 -25.31
N TRP A 71 6.57 -1.34 -23.98
CA TRP A 71 7.71 -0.83 -23.21
C TRP A 71 8.57 -1.97 -22.65
N PRO A 72 9.89 -1.80 -22.45
CA PRO A 72 10.74 -2.84 -21.87
C PRO A 72 10.27 -3.26 -20.47
N ALA A 73 10.14 -4.58 -20.26
CA ALA A 73 9.49 -5.17 -19.10
C ALA A 73 10.08 -4.74 -17.75
N HIS A 74 11.42 -4.75 -17.63
CA HIS A 74 12.08 -4.30 -16.38
C HIS A 74 11.88 -2.81 -16.12
N SER A 75 11.92 -1.98 -17.16
CA SER A 75 11.71 -0.54 -17.03
C SER A 75 10.26 -0.23 -16.63
N ALA A 76 9.30 -0.96 -17.21
CA ALA A 76 7.90 -0.90 -16.82
C ALA A 76 7.71 -1.29 -15.35
N MET A 77 8.23 -2.45 -14.96
CA MET A 77 8.14 -2.98 -13.59
C MET A 77 8.80 -2.03 -12.57
N SER A 78 9.99 -1.52 -12.86
CA SER A 78 10.70 -0.59 -11.99
C SER A 78 9.94 0.73 -11.79
N SER A 79 9.23 1.19 -12.82
CA SER A 79 8.44 2.43 -12.74
C SER A 79 7.17 2.21 -11.93
N HIS A 80 6.53 1.04 -12.08
CA HIS A 80 5.39 0.63 -11.26
C HIS A 80 5.77 0.46 -9.78
N ASP A 81 6.84 -0.27 -9.47
CA ASP A 81 7.36 -0.45 -8.10
C ASP A 81 7.67 0.90 -7.44
N ALA A 82 8.30 1.82 -8.17
CA ALA A 82 8.56 3.16 -7.68
C ALA A 82 7.28 3.93 -7.35
N LEU A 83 6.23 3.81 -8.17
CA LEU A 83 4.93 4.44 -7.92
C LEU A 83 4.22 3.82 -6.70
N MET A 84 4.23 2.50 -6.56
CA MET A 84 3.63 1.81 -5.41
C MET A 84 4.25 2.32 -4.11
N VAL A 85 5.58 2.32 -4.06
CA VAL A 85 6.30 2.72 -2.85
C VAL A 85 6.16 4.22 -2.58
N ALA A 86 6.21 5.07 -3.61
CA ALA A 86 5.92 6.50 -3.44
C ALA A 86 4.50 6.78 -2.92
N SER A 87 3.58 5.81 -3.09
CA SER A 87 2.21 5.85 -2.58
C SER A 87 2.05 5.18 -1.20
N GLY A 88 3.14 4.76 -0.56
CA GLY A 88 3.12 4.15 0.79
C GLY A 88 2.80 2.66 0.80
N ILE A 89 2.69 2.04 -0.38
CA ILE A 89 2.37 0.62 -0.53
C ILE A 89 3.66 -0.18 -0.43
N THR A 90 3.64 -1.17 0.46
CA THR A 90 4.79 -2.05 0.74
C THR A 90 4.51 -3.51 0.35
N THR A 91 3.24 -3.87 0.20
CA THR A 91 2.77 -5.15 -0.35
C THR A 91 1.67 -4.87 -1.37
N VAL A 92 1.75 -5.47 -2.56
CA VAL A 92 0.80 -5.25 -3.65
C VAL A 92 0.41 -6.56 -4.30
N LEU A 93 -0.86 -6.68 -4.64
CA LEU A 93 -1.41 -7.72 -5.49
C LEU A 93 -1.72 -7.12 -6.87
N ASP A 94 -0.81 -7.38 -7.80
CA ASP A 94 -0.94 -6.98 -9.19
C ASP A 94 -2.04 -7.80 -9.86
N ALA A 95 -3.12 -7.12 -10.23
CA ALA A 95 -4.27 -7.69 -10.89
C ALA A 95 -3.97 -7.87 -12.38
N VAL A 96 -3.79 -9.11 -12.83
CA VAL A 96 -3.53 -9.42 -14.23
C VAL A 96 -4.74 -10.11 -14.84
N ALA A 97 -5.20 -9.60 -15.99
CA ALA A 97 -6.44 -10.05 -16.61
C ALA A 97 -6.28 -11.41 -17.32
N ILE A 98 -7.23 -12.33 -17.08
CA ILE A 98 -7.36 -13.62 -17.77
C ILE A 98 -8.74 -13.69 -18.44
N GLY A 99 -8.78 -14.11 -19.72
CA GLY A 99 -10.02 -14.49 -20.41
C GLY A 99 -10.72 -13.42 -21.25
N ASP A 100 -10.20 -12.19 -21.36
CA ASP A 100 -10.73 -11.16 -22.28
C ASP A 100 -10.23 -11.44 -23.72
N VAL A 101 -10.88 -12.39 -24.39
CA VAL A 101 -10.66 -12.75 -25.80
C VAL A 101 -11.44 -11.76 -26.68
N ARG A 102 -10.92 -10.54 -26.82
CA ARG A 102 -11.28 -9.68 -27.95
C ARG A 102 -10.38 -10.06 -29.13
N ASP A 103 -10.97 -10.22 -30.31
CA ASP A 103 -10.26 -10.59 -31.54
C ASP A 103 -9.01 -9.71 -31.76
N GLY A 104 -7.82 -10.30 -31.69
CA GLY A 104 -6.54 -9.64 -31.95
C GLY A 104 -5.44 -10.03 -30.96
N GLY A 105 -4.47 -10.82 -31.45
CA GLY A 105 -3.32 -11.31 -30.68
C GLY A 105 -2.36 -10.20 -30.23
N ASP A 106 -1.84 -10.38 -29.02
CA ASP A 106 -0.67 -9.74 -28.35
C ASP A 106 -0.83 -9.85 -26.81
N ARG A 107 -2.06 -10.13 -26.32
CA ARG A 107 -2.36 -10.14 -24.87
C ARG A 107 -1.79 -11.31 -24.08
N LEU A 108 -1.73 -12.52 -24.64
CA LEU A 108 -1.14 -13.67 -23.93
C LEU A 108 0.38 -13.50 -23.76
N GLU A 109 1.03 -12.95 -24.79
CA GLU A 109 2.45 -12.59 -24.74
C GLU A 109 2.70 -11.46 -23.72
N ASN A 110 1.82 -10.46 -23.65
CA ASN A 110 1.89 -9.42 -22.62
C ASN A 110 1.67 -9.97 -21.20
N LEU A 111 0.73 -10.89 -21.03
CA LEU A 111 0.48 -11.60 -19.76
C LEU A 111 1.74 -12.34 -19.29
N GLU A 112 2.33 -13.18 -20.16
CA GLU A 112 3.56 -13.90 -19.85
C GLU A 112 4.72 -12.94 -19.56
N LYS A 113 4.86 -11.88 -20.34
CA LYS A 113 5.88 -10.85 -20.16
C LYS A 113 5.78 -10.17 -18.79
N MET A 114 4.57 -9.83 -18.34
CA MET A 114 4.34 -9.22 -17.02
C MET A 114 4.65 -10.18 -15.88
N ILE A 115 4.16 -11.42 -15.97
CA ILE A 115 4.42 -12.46 -14.96
C ILE A 115 5.93 -12.72 -14.84
N ASN A 116 6.62 -12.87 -15.98
CA ASN A 116 8.07 -13.09 -16.02
C ASN A 116 8.84 -11.91 -15.43
N ALA A 117 8.40 -10.67 -15.70
CA ALA A 117 9.03 -9.48 -15.15
C ALA A 117 8.93 -9.43 -13.62
N ILE A 118 7.74 -9.67 -13.07
CA ILE A 118 7.53 -9.76 -11.62
C ILE A 118 8.40 -10.85 -11.02
N GLU A 119 8.36 -12.06 -11.59
CA GLU A 119 9.09 -13.21 -11.06
C GLU A 119 10.61 -12.99 -11.07
N GLU A 120 11.17 -12.53 -12.19
CA GLU A 120 12.62 -12.32 -12.33
C GLU A 120 13.12 -11.20 -11.42
N THR A 121 12.42 -10.06 -11.41
CA THR A 121 12.82 -8.91 -10.57
C THR A 121 12.73 -9.23 -9.09
N GLN A 122 11.72 -10.00 -8.67
CA GLN A 122 11.59 -10.48 -7.32
C GLN A 122 12.70 -11.47 -6.95
N LYS A 123 13.01 -12.43 -7.83
CA LYS A 123 14.14 -13.38 -7.65
C LYS A 123 15.48 -12.64 -7.51
N ARG A 124 15.67 -11.54 -8.23
CA ARG A 124 16.87 -10.70 -8.17
C ARG A 124 16.91 -9.77 -6.95
N GLY A 125 15.81 -9.65 -6.21
CA GLY A 125 15.72 -8.79 -5.04
C GLY A 125 15.79 -7.29 -5.33
N VAL A 126 15.41 -6.87 -6.55
CA VAL A 126 15.48 -5.45 -6.96
C VAL A 126 14.20 -4.66 -6.68
N ASN A 127 13.10 -5.35 -6.34
CA ASN A 127 11.81 -4.71 -6.04
C ASN A 127 11.80 -4.12 -4.62
N ARG A 128 11.30 -2.89 -4.50
CA ARG A 128 11.19 -2.18 -3.23
C ARG A 128 9.90 -2.50 -2.48
N ALA A 129 8.82 -2.88 -3.18
CA ALA A 129 7.61 -3.48 -2.60
C ALA A 129 7.62 -5.02 -2.73
N GLU A 130 6.75 -5.70 -1.97
CA GLU A 130 6.44 -7.13 -2.19
C GLU A 130 5.30 -7.27 -3.20
N HIS A 131 5.58 -7.86 -4.36
CA HIS A 131 4.61 -8.05 -5.43
C HIS A 131 4.05 -9.47 -5.42
N ARG A 132 2.72 -9.58 -5.53
CA ARG A 132 1.96 -10.84 -5.61
C ARG A 132 0.99 -10.76 -6.79
N LEU A 133 0.57 -11.89 -7.33
CA LEU A 133 -0.38 -11.93 -8.45
C LEU A 133 -1.81 -12.13 -7.96
N HIS A 134 -2.72 -11.31 -8.48
CA HIS A 134 -4.18 -11.47 -8.39
C HIS A 134 -4.71 -11.65 -9.81
N LEU A 135 -5.45 -12.72 -10.07
CA LEU A 135 -5.97 -12.98 -11.41
C LEU A 135 -7.38 -12.40 -11.54
N ARG A 136 -7.56 -11.40 -12.41
CA ARG A 136 -8.85 -10.77 -12.69
C ARG A 136 -9.54 -11.47 -13.86
N CYS A 137 -10.75 -11.97 -13.64
CA CYS A 137 -11.63 -12.46 -14.71
C CYS A 137 -12.71 -11.40 -15.00
N GLU A 138 -12.82 -10.91 -16.23
CA GLU A 138 -13.68 -9.75 -16.53
C GLU A 138 -15.12 -10.11 -16.92
N LEU A 139 -16.08 -9.39 -16.32
CA LEU A 139 -17.49 -9.24 -16.74
C LEU A 139 -17.93 -7.78 -16.49
N PRO A 140 -18.36 -6.98 -17.48
CA PRO A 140 -18.57 -5.53 -17.30
C PRO A 140 -20.01 -5.13 -16.88
N HIS A 141 -20.17 -4.08 -16.05
CA HIS A 141 -21.45 -3.39 -15.80
C HIS A 141 -21.31 -1.87 -15.48
N HIS A 142 -22.34 -1.08 -15.79
CA HIS A 142 -22.31 0.40 -15.89
C HIS A 142 -22.79 1.17 -14.64
N THR A 143 -23.06 0.50 -13.52
CA THR A 143 -23.70 1.07 -12.32
C THR A 143 -22.77 1.16 -11.10
N THR A 144 -21.48 0.96 -11.29
CA THR A 144 -20.50 0.70 -10.23
C THR A 144 -20.36 1.84 -9.21
N LEU A 145 -20.41 3.10 -9.67
CA LEU A 145 -20.06 4.25 -8.83
C LEU A 145 -21.16 4.63 -7.80
N PRO A 146 -22.45 4.80 -8.17
CA PRO A 146 -23.51 5.08 -7.18
C PRO A 146 -23.75 3.93 -6.20
N LEU A 147 -23.38 2.72 -6.60
CA LEU A 147 -23.49 1.53 -5.76
C LEU A 147 -22.42 1.51 -4.67
N PHE A 148 -21.18 1.92 -4.98
CA PHE A 148 -20.09 1.99 -4.01
C PHE A 148 -20.43 2.89 -2.81
N GLU A 149 -20.92 4.11 -3.06
CA GLU A 149 -21.25 5.08 -2.01
C GLU A 149 -22.35 4.58 -1.06
N LYS A 150 -23.36 3.91 -1.62
CA LYS A 150 -24.45 3.28 -0.84
C LYS A 150 -23.94 2.11 0.01
N LEU A 151 -23.02 1.30 -0.52
CA LEU A 151 -22.51 0.11 0.18
C LEU A 151 -21.55 0.47 1.32
N ALA A 152 -20.76 1.53 1.17
CA ALA A 152 -19.86 2.02 2.23
C ALA A 152 -20.62 2.42 3.51
N GLN A 153 -21.84 2.93 3.40
CA GLN A 153 -22.69 3.33 4.53
C GLN A 153 -23.28 2.15 5.33
N LEU A 154 -23.23 0.92 4.79
CA LEU A 154 -23.83 -0.26 5.42
C LEU A 154 -22.97 -0.87 6.53
N GLY A 155 -21.71 -0.41 6.69
CA GLY A 155 -20.78 -0.97 7.67
C GLY A 155 -20.28 -2.38 7.35
N LEU A 156 -20.48 -2.85 6.12
CA LEU A 156 -20.01 -4.15 5.59
C LEU A 156 -18.69 -4.02 4.79
N LEU A 157 -18.07 -2.84 4.81
CA LEU A 157 -16.87 -2.55 4.05
C LEU A 157 -15.63 -3.00 4.84
N ASP A 158 -15.04 -4.11 4.43
CA ASP A 158 -13.89 -4.70 5.13
C ASP A 158 -12.53 -4.26 4.53
N ILE A 159 -12.47 -4.01 3.22
CA ILE A 159 -11.22 -3.80 2.46
C ILE A 159 -11.44 -2.74 1.38
N LEU A 160 -10.43 -1.87 1.18
CA LEU A 160 -10.36 -0.94 0.04
C LEU A 160 -9.19 -1.31 -0.89
N SER A 161 -9.34 -0.93 -2.16
CA SER A 161 -8.36 -1.17 -3.21
C SER A 161 -8.40 -0.02 -4.23
N SER A 162 -7.24 0.41 -4.75
CA SER A 162 -7.11 1.65 -5.54
C SER A 162 -7.47 1.52 -7.01
N ASP A 163 -7.63 0.30 -7.52
CA ASP A 163 -7.75 -0.01 -8.94
C ASP A 163 -6.54 0.55 -9.72
N TYR A 164 -6.63 1.78 -10.24
CA TYR A 164 -5.59 2.41 -11.03
C TYR A 164 -4.93 3.66 -10.43
N TYR A 165 -5.33 4.14 -9.25
CA TYR A 165 -4.74 5.35 -8.65
C TYR A 165 -4.19 5.08 -7.24
N PRO A 166 -2.97 4.51 -7.12
CA PRO A 166 -2.40 4.02 -5.85
C PRO A 166 -2.42 5.03 -4.70
N ALA A 167 -2.12 6.30 -5.00
CA ALA A 167 -2.13 7.38 -4.02
C ALA A 167 -3.51 7.62 -3.36
N SER A 168 -4.61 7.15 -3.98
CA SER A 168 -5.95 7.25 -3.37
C SER A 168 -6.11 6.45 -2.10
N LEU A 169 -5.37 5.37 -1.85
CA LEU A 169 -5.61 4.54 -0.66
C LEU A 169 -5.36 5.32 0.63
N LEU A 170 -4.22 6.00 0.72
CA LEU A 170 -3.87 6.79 1.89
C LEU A 170 -4.83 7.96 2.05
N ASP A 171 -5.09 8.69 0.96
CA ASP A 171 -6.04 9.81 0.96
C ASP A 171 -7.46 9.35 1.34
N ALA A 172 -7.91 8.17 0.89
CA ALA A 172 -9.21 7.60 1.24
C ALA A 172 -9.27 7.24 2.73
N ALA A 173 -8.24 6.60 3.30
CA ALA A 173 -8.21 6.28 4.72
C ALA A 173 -8.32 7.55 5.59
N PHE A 174 -7.59 8.61 5.25
CA PHE A 174 -7.68 9.87 5.99
C PHE A 174 -8.99 10.62 5.75
N ARG A 175 -9.53 10.59 4.53
CA ARG A 175 -10.86 11.18 4.24
C ARG A 175 -11.98 10.48 4.99
N VAL A 176 -11.96 9.15 5.05
CA VAL A 176 -12.92 8.37 5.83
C VAL A 176 -12.83 8.73 7.32
N ALA A 177 -11.61 8.87 7.86
CA ALA A 177 -11.40 9.27 9.25
C ALA A 177 -11.80 10.73 9.55
N ASP A 178 -11.67 11.64 8.58
CA ASP A 178 -12.02 13.06 8.73
C ASP A 178 -13.54 13.31 8.57
N ASP A 179 -14.27 12.40 7.92
CA ASP A 179 -15.69 12.56 7.61
C ASP A 179 -16.57 12.31 8.85
N GLN A 180 -17.11 13.41 9.38
CA GLN A 180 -17.98 13.42 10.57
C GLN A 180 -19.34 12.74 10.35
N SER A 181 -19.70 12.39 9.12
CA SER A 181 -20.94 11.66 8.82
C SER A 181 -20.86 10.17 9.15
N ASN A 182 -19.65 9.65 9.38
CA ASN A 182 -19.41 8.26 9.75
C ASN A 182 -18.76 8.15 11.15
N ARG A 183 -18.46 6.91 11.58
CA ARG A 183 -17.94 6.63 12.93
C ARG A 183 -16.48 6.15 12.95
N PHE A 184 -15.78 6.21 11.83
CA PHE A 184 -14.42 5.71 11.73
C PHE A 184 -13.46 6.61 12.50
N THR A 185 -12.70 6.04 13.42
CA THR A 185 -11.47 6.65 13.91
C THR A 185 -10.35 6.47 12.89
N LEU A 186 -9.28 7.26 13.00
CA LEU A 186 -8.11 7.09 12.12
C LEU A 186 -7.52 5.66 12.16
N PRO A 187 -7.30 5.02 13.34
CA PRO A 187 -6.90 3.61 13.39
C PRO A 187 -7.86 2.69 12.64
N GLN A 188 -9.17 2.86 12.80
CA GLN A 188 -10.16 2.04 12.11
C GLN A 188 -10.12 2.24 10.59
N ALA A 189 -9.96 3.47 10.11
CA ALA A 189 -9.86 3.75 8.68
C ALA A 189 -8.54 3.21 8.07
N VAL A 190 -7.42 3.35 8.79
CA VAL A 190 -6.12 2.82 8.35
C VAL A 190 -6.14 1.30 8.24
N ARG A 191 -6.88 0.59 9.09
CA ARG A 191 -7.06 -0.87 9.00
C ARG A 191 -7.66 -1.34 7.68
N LEU A 192 -8.49 -0.51 7.02
CA LEU A 192 -9.10 -0.83 5.72
C LEU A 192 -8.05 -1.04 4.61
N VAL A 193 -6.86 -0.46 4.78
CA VAL A 193 -5.76 -0.46 3.80
C VAL A 193 -4.46 -1.08 4.35
N THR A 194 -4.51 -1.70 5.54
CA THR A 194 -3.36 -2.33 6.22
C THR A 194 -3.75 -3.69 6.81
N LYS A 195 -4.28 -3.72 8.05
CA LYS A 195 -4.60 -4.94 8.80
C LYS A 195 -5.61 -5.84 8.11
N ASN A 196 -6.73 -5.28 7.63
CA ASN A 196 -7.80 -6.10 7.07
C ASN A 196 -7.35 -6.82 5.77
N PRO A 197 -6.67 -6.13 4.83
CA PRO A 197 -5.97 -6.80 3.73
C PRO A 197 -4.95 -7.87 4.16
N ALA A 198 -4.12 -7.59 5.17
CA ALA A 198 -3.14 -8.54 5.69
C ALA A 198 -3.82 -9.83 6.16
N GLN A 199 -4.90 -9.69 6.92
CA GLN A 199 -5.69 -10.82 7.42
C GLN A 199 -6.36 -11.62 6.29
N ALA A 200 -6.92 -10.95 5.28
CA ALA A 200 -7.52 -11.62 4.12
C ALA A 200 -6.49 -12.45 3.32
N LEU A 201 -5.23 -12.02 3.31
CA LEU A 201 -4.11 -12.74 2.70
C LEU A 201 -3.41 -13.73 3.64
N ASN A 202 -3.92 -13.89 4.87
CA ASN A 202 -3.31 -14.68 5.93
C ASN A 202 -1.84 -14.27 6.26
N LEU A 203 -1.56 -12.97 6.14
CA LEU A 203 -0.29 -12.35 6.54
C LEU A 203 -0.40 -11.92 8.00
N GLN A 204 0.27 -12.64 8.89
CA GLN A 204 0.23 -12.39 10.34
C GLN A 204 1.41 -11.54 10.82
N ASP A 205 2.37 -11.26 9.95
CA ASP A 205 3.63 -10.57 10.26
C ASP A 205 3.58 -9.07 9.98
N ARG A 206 2.45 -8.50 9.51
CA ARG A 206 2.37 -7.09 9.07
C ARG A 206 0.95 -6.52 9.13
N GLY A 207 0.82 -5.25 8.76
CA GLY A 207 -0.46 -4.52 8.71
C GLY A 207 -0.84 -3.85 10.03
N VAL A 208 -0.02 -3.98 11.06
CA VAL A 208 -0.16 -3.31 12.35
C VAL A 208 1.22 -2.93 12.89
N ILE A 209 1.35 -1.75 13.50
CA ILE A 209 2.51 -1.41 14.32
C ILE A 209 2.41 -2.19 15.63
N GLY A 210 3.25 -3.20 15.80
CA GLY A 210 3.30 -4.06 16.99
C GLY A 210 4.62 -4.81 17.07
N GLU A 211 5.08 -5.13 18.28
CA GLU A 211 6.34 -5.83 18.49
C GLU A 211 6.37 -7.18 17.78
N GLY A 212 7.50 -7.51 17.15
CA GLY A 212 7.67 -8.73 16.35
C GLY A 212 7.04 -8.67 14.95
N ASN A 213 6.22 -7.65 14.64
CA ASN A 213 5.77 -7.44 13.27
C ASN A 213 6.89 -6.88 12.40
N ARG A 214 6.85 -7.20 11.12
CA ARG A 214 7.66 -6.62 10.07
C ARG A 214 7.59 -5.10 10.09
N ALA A 215 8.75 -4.44 10.04
CA ALA A 215 8.86 -2.99 9.99
C ALA A 215 8.63 -2.44 8.58
N ASP A 216 7.45 -2.71 8.04
CA ASP A 216 6.90 -2.03 6.87
C ASP A 216 6.13 -0.81 7.37
N LEU A 217 6.64 0.39 7.09
CA LEU A 217 6.19 1.63 7.74
C LEU A 217 6.08 2.78 6.74
N VAL A 218 5.14 3.70 6.99
CA VAL A 218 4.95 4.94 6.21
C VAL A 218 4.96 6.11 7.18
N LEU A 219 5.84 7.09 6.96
CA LEU A 219 5.80 8.38 7.64
C LEU A 219 5.16 9.40 6.71
N ALA A 220 4.11 10.07 7.19
CA ALA A 220 3.39 11.05 6.40
C ALA A 220 2.99 12.29 7.21
N HIS A 221 2.91 13.42 6.51
CA HIS A 221 2.46 14.71 7.04
C HIS A 221 1.29 15.24 6.23
N ARG A 222 0.38 15.95 6.92
CA ARG A 222 -0.74 16.62 6.26
C ARG A 222 -0.27 17.94 5.69
N LYS A 223 -0.52 18.16 4.40
CA LYS A 223 -0.27 19.41 3.68
C LYS A 223 -1.57 19.87 3.04
N GLY A 224 -2.28 20.79 3.71
CA GLY A 224 -3.64 21.18 3.31
C GLY A 224 -4.62 20.01 3.40
N ASN A 225 -5.26 19.67 2.28
CA ASN A 225 -6.25 18.60 2.18
C ASN A 225 -5.65 17.22 1.81
N HIS A 226 -4.32 17.13 1.70
CA HIS A 226 -3.64 15.90 1.26
C HIS A 226 -2.70 15.38 2.33
N ILE A 227 -2.50 14.06 2.30
CA ILE A 227 -1.50 13.39 3.11
C ILE A 227 -0.27 13.14 2.24
N HIS A 228 0.80 13.86 2.57
CA HIS A 228 2.08 13.76 1.90
C HIS A 228 2.94 12.71 2.58
N ILE A 229 3.42 11.73 1.82
CA ILE A 229 4.35 10.72 2.32
C ILE A 229 5.76 11.28 2.25
N ASP A 230 6.48 11.23 3.36
CA ASP A 230 7.87 11.69 3.42
C ASP A 230 8.82 10.51 3.31
N HIS A 231 8.53 9.41 4.02
CA HIS A 231 9.38 8.22 4.06
C HIS A 231 8.56 6.93 4.01
N VAL A 232 9.11 5.91 3.37
CA VAL A 232 8.57 4.54 3.38
C VAL A 232 9.69 3.57 3.69
N TRP A 233 9.40 2.62 4.58
CA TRP A 233 10.30 1.52 4.93
C TRP A 233 9.66 0.18 4.59
N ARG A 234 10.50 -0.75 4.14
CA ARG A 234 10.17 -2.17 4.01
C ARG A 234 11.20 -2.97 4.79
N GLN A 235 10.78 -3.78 5.75
CA GLN A 235 11.66 -4.50 6.68
C GLN A 235 12.72 -3.57 7.28
N GLY A 236 12.31 -2.38 7.75
CA GLY A 236 13.20 -1.41 8.36
C GLY A 236 14.18 -0.72 7.42
N LYS A 237 14.24 -1.11 6.14
CA LYS A 237 15.07 -0.46 5.13
C LYS A 237 14.27 0.65 4.47
N ARG A 238 14.82 1.86 4.47
CA ARG A 238 14.19 3.00 3.80
C ARG A 238 14.21 2.76 2.30
N VAL A 239 13.04 2.82 1.69
CA VAL A 239 12.84 2.63 0.26
C VAL A 239 12.35 3.90 -0.42
N PHE A 240 11.77 4.86 0.30
CA PHE A 240 11.41 6.22 -0.17
C PHE A 240 11.77 7.24 0.91
#